data_AF-A0A4S5JY83-F1
#
_entry.id   AF-A0A4S5JY83-F1
#
_cell.length_a   1.000
_cell.length_b   1.000
_cell.length_c   1.000
_cell.angle_alpha   90.00
_cell.angle_beta   90.00
_cell.angle_gamma   90.00
#
_symmetry.space_group_name_H-M   'P 1'
#
loop_
_entity.id
_entity.type
_entity.pdbx_description
1 polymer ?
#
loop_
_entity_poly.entity_id
_entity_poly.type
_entity_poly.pdbx_seq_one_letter_code
_entity_poly.pdbx_strand_id
1 'polypeptide(L)'
;MEKSMLKQNSRKPLYVGLAASAGGLEALTILLKNTEKHDSLCIVIAQHLSPDHESLLVNLLARESNFPILTAKNGMSLLSGTAVVIPPGYNGTVSDDKIYLQSTHKHGVPKPSANDLFVSMAETYQERAVGVVLSGTGSDGARGCREIKARDGFVFAQLLNEAKYEGMPKAAIDTGCVDRVLSASQIAYELIRLANYEEISNPPKKAGNELDSLDNILGLLAKQTGVSFFNYKDNTLRRRINRRLLATDTVSWIEYEQYVQEHPYELDNLYQDLLISVTAFFRDESAFNELEKLLRRIIAGKSKG
;
A
#
# COMPACT_ATOMS: atom_id res chain seq x y z
N MET A 1 -8.28 -42.83 9.83
CA MET A 1 -7.16 -41.87 10.03
C MET A 1 -7.15 -40.80 8.93
N GLU A 2 -8.30 -40.31 8.48
CA GLU A 2 -8.37 -39.55 7.21
C GLU A 2 -9.42 -38.42 7.23
N LYS A 3 -9.56 -37.75 8.38
CA LYS A 3 -10.52 -36.63 8.55
C LYS A 3 -10.02 -35.47 9.43
N SER A 4 -8.71 -35.26 9.55
CA SER A 4 -8.19 -34.16 10.39
C SER A 4 -7.13 -33.25 9.75
N MET A 5 -7.02 -33.20 8.43
CA MET A 5 -6.18 -32.21 7.76
C MET A 5 -6.96 -31.57 6.61
N LEU A 6 -7.71 -30.51 6.90
CA LEU A 6 -8.16 -29.46 5.96
C LEU A 6 -9.10 -28.50 6.72
N LYS A 7 -8.54 -27.82 7.72
CA LYS A 7 -8.98 -26.48 8.07
C LYS A 7 -7.73 -25.60 8.00
N GLN A 8 -7.20 -25.42 6.78
CA GLN A 8 -6.37 -24.23 6.56
C GLN A 8 -7.33 -23.05 6.66
N ASN A 9 -7.23 -22.28 7.74
CA ASN A 9 -7.69 -20.90 7.73
C ASN A 9 -6.90 -20.21 6.61
N SER A 10 -7.42 -20.16 5.39
CA SER A 10 -6.77 -19.50 4.27
C SER A 10 -6.83 -17.99 4.50
N ARG A 11 -5.85 -17.47 5.25
CA ARG A 11 -5.68 -16.05 5.45
C ARG A 11 -5.45 -15.40 4.09
N LYS A 12 -6.09 -14.26 3.84
CA LYS A 12 -5.90 -13.50 2.60
C LYS A 12 -4.42 -13.06 2.49
N PRO A 13 -3.83 -12.96 1.30
CA PRO A 13 -2.44 -12.49 1.13
C PRO A 13 -2.33 -10.97 1.31
N LEU A 14 -1.10 -10.45 1.40
CA LEU A 14 -0.82 -9.05 1.07
C LEU A 14 -0.82 -8.90 -0.46
N TYR A 15 -1.44 -7.83 -0.95
CA TYR A 15 -1.51 -7.53 -2.37
C TYR A 15 -0.54 -6.40 -2.68
N VAL A 16 0.50 -6.71 -3.44
CA VAL A 16 1.62 -5.81 -3.71
C VAL A 16 1.53 -5.27 -5.13
N GLY A 17 1.31 -3.97 -5.26
CA GLY A 17 1.36 -3.26 -6.54
C GLY A 17 2.76 -2.73 -6.78
N LEU A 18 3.43 -3.20 -7.84
CA LEU A 18 4.73 -2.66 -8.26
C LEU A 18 4.51 -1.68 -9.42
N ALA A 19 4.94 -0.43 -9.23
CA ALA A 19 4.87 0.63 -10.24
C ALA A 19 6.28 0.98 -10.74
N ALA A 20 6.50 0.94 -12.05
CA ALA A 20 7.81 1.17 -12.64
C ALA A 20 7.72 1.72 -14.08
N SER A 21 8.78 2.39 -14.56
CA SER A 21 8.82 2.94 -15.92
C SER A 21 10.23 2.86 -16.52
N ALA A 22 10.81 3.97 -16.97
CA ALA A 22 12.18 4.00 -17.48
C ALA A 22 13.15 3.46 -16.42
N GLY A 23 13.98 2.47 -16.79
CA GLY A 23 14.87 1.78 -15.83
C GLY A 23 14.16 0.81 -14.88
N GLY A 24 12.85 0.60 -15.03
CA GLY A 24 12.05 -0.25 -14.17
C GLY A 24 12.36 -1.75 -14.28
N LEU A 25 12.77 -2.24 -15.46
CA LEU A 25 13.11 -3.66 -15.66
C LEU A 25 14.19 -4.13 -14.68
N GLU A 26 15.28 -3.37 -14.55
CA GLU A 26 16.40 -3.70 -13.66
C GLU A 26 15.95 -3.74 -12.19
N ALA A 27 15.19 -2.72 -11.76
CA ALA A 27 14.66 -2.64 -10.40
C ALA A 27 13.68 -3.79 -10.10
N LEU A 28 12.78 -4.10 -11.03
CA LEU A 28 11.83 -5.22 -10.93
C LEU A 28 12.56 -6.57 -10.87
N THR A 29 13.57 -6.78 -11.71
CA THR A 29 14.39 -7.99 -11.71
C THR A 29 15.08 -8.17 -10.36
N ILE A 30 15.74 -7.14 -9.83
CA ILE A 30 16.42 -7.20 -8.53
C ILE A 30 15.40 -7.52 -7.42
N LEU A 31 14.28 -6.81 -7.38
CA LEU A 31 13.24 -7.03 -6.36
C LEU A 31 12.70 -8.45 -6.42
N LEU A 32 12.23 -8.90 -7.60
CA LEU A 32 11.59 -10.21 -7.77
C LEU A 32 12.54 -11.39 -7.58
N LYS A 33 13.84 -11.20 -7.85
CA LYS A 33 14.89 -12.20 -7.59
C LYS A 33 15.23 -12.34 -6.12
N ASN A 34 15.18 -11.23 -5.37
CA ASN A 34 15.47 -11.22 -3.94
C ASN A 34 14.23 -11.43 -3.06
N THR A 35 13.03 -11.40 -3.65
CA THR A 35 11.80 -11.74 -2.93
C THR A 35 11.65 -13.26 -2.99
N GLU A 36 11.86 -13.93 -1.87
CA GLU A 36 11.60 -15.36 -1.77
C GLU A 36 10.12 -15.65 -2.06
N LYS A 37 9.82 -16.79 -2.68
CA LYS A 37 8.43 -17.15 -2.95
C LYS A 37 7.68 -17.32 -1.62
N HIS A 38 6.56 -16.61 -1.48
CA HIS A 38 5.74 -16.62 -0.27
C HIS A 38 4.26 -16.74 -0.62
N ASP A 39 3.56 -17.69 0.00
CA ASP A 39 2.13 -17.96 -0.27
C ASP A 39 1.19 -16.92 0.37
N SER A 40 1.76 -15.89 0.98
CA SER A 40 1.05 -14.76 1.62
C SER A 40 1.28 -13.46 0.85
N LEU A 41 1.87 -13.53 -0.35
CA LEU A 41 2.06 -12.39 -1.26
C LEU A 41 1.34 -12.63 -2.59
N CYS A 42 0.66 -11.63 -3.12
CA CYS A 42 0.17 -11.58 -4.49
C CYS A 42 0.66 -10.30 -5.15
N ILE A 43 1.44 -10.40 -6.22
CA ILE A 43 2.11 -9.25 -6.83
C ILE A 43 1.40 -8.87 -8.13
N VAL A 44 1.13 -7.57 -8.34
CA VAL A 44 0.62 -7.00 -9.59
C VAL A 44 1.59 -5.94 -10.08
N ILE A 45 2.04 -6.05 -11.33
CA ILE A 45 3.12 -5.24 -11.90
C ILE A 45 2.56 -4.30 -12.96
N ALA A 46 2.61 -3.00 -12.66
CA ALA A 46 2.36 -1.89 -13.56
C ALA A 46 3.69 -1.30 -14.05
N GLN A 47 4.22 -1.88 -15.13
CA GLN A 47 5.43 -1.38 -15.81
C GLN A 47 5.02 -0.62 -17.06
N HIS A 48 5.40 0.66 -17.19
CA HIS A 48 5.17 1.39 -18.42
C HIS A 48 5.86 0.71 -19.62
N LEU A 49 5.08 0.37 -20.64
CA LEU A 49 5.55 -0.33 -21.84
C LEU A 49 5.11 0.42 -23.09
N SER A 50 5.96 0.42 -24.13
CA SER A 50 5.55 0.89 -25.45
C SER A 50 4.47 -0.04 -26.01
N PRO A 51 3.34 0.49 -26.54
CA PRO A 51 2.33 -0.33 -27.19
C PRO A 51 2.77 -0.84 -28.58
N ASP A 52 3.79 -0.21 -29.16
CA ASP A 52 4.22 -0.45 -30.55
C ASP A 52 5.22 -1.61 -30.70
N HIS A 53 5.65 -2.19 -29.58
CA HIS A 53 6.60 -3.31 -29.55
C HIS A 53 6.08 -4.44 -28.69
N GLU A 54 6.30 -5.68 -29.16
CA GLU A 54 6.04 -6.86 -28.35
C GLU A 54 6.89 -6.80 -27.08
N SER A 55 6.23 -6.85 -25.93
CA SER A 55 6.91 -6.79 -24.65
C SER A 55 7.47 -8.15 -24.28
N LEU A 56 8.80 -8.24 -24.20
CA LEU A 56 9.50 -9.39 -23.65
C LEU A 56 9.56 -9.38 -22.12
N LEU A 57 8.92 -8.41 -21.46
CA LEU A 57 9.02 -8.18 -20.01
C LEU A 57 8.72 -9.44 -19.19
N VAL A 58 7.61 -10.12 -19.51
CA VAL A 58 7.19 -11.34 -18.79
C VAL A 58 8.26 -12.42 -18.88
N ASN A 59 8.82 -12.64 -20.08
CA ASN A 59 9.87 -13.63 -20.29
C ASN A 59 11.18 -13.26 -19.57
N LEU A 60 11.53 -11.98 -19.53
CA LEU A 60 12.73 -11.50 -18.84
C LEU A 60 12.60 -11.63 -17.32
N LEU A 61 11.46 -11.23 -16.77
CA LEU A 61 11.20 -11.36 -15.33
C LEU A 61 11.07 -12.83 -14.90
N ALA A 62 10.42 -13.67 -15.71
CA ALA A 62 10.24 -15.09 -15.39
C ALA A 62 11.55 -15.87 -15.25
N ARG A 63 12.63 -15.43 -15.92
CA ARG A 63 13.95 -16.08 -15.83
C ARG A 63 14.65 -15.85 -14.50
N GLU A 64 14.38 -14.71 -13.86
CA GLU A 64 15.10 -14.26 -12.66
C GLU A 64 14.23 -14.29 -11.40
N SER A 65 12.90 -14.37 -11.54
CA SER A 65 11.97 -14.33 -10.41
C SER A 65 11.80 -15.68 -9.72
N ASN A 66 11.64 -15.64 -8.40
CA ASN A 66 11.18 -16.79 -7.62
C ASN A 66 9.67 -17.02 -7.70
N PHE A 67 8.91 -16.06 -8.25
CA PHE A 67 7.47 -16.14 -8.44
C PHE A 67 7.14 -16.58 -9.87
N PRO A 68 6.06 -17.36 -10.09
CA PRO A 68 5.47 -17.50 -11.40
C PRO A 68 5.04 -16.13 -11.93
N ILE A 69 5.63 -15.71 -13.05
CA ILE A 69 5.26 -14.47 -13.74
C ILE A 69 4.20 -14.77 -14.79
N LEU A 70 3.04 -14.13 -14.67
CA LEU A 70 1.89 -14.33 -15.55
C LEU A 70 1.51 -13.02 -16.25
N THR A 71 1.09 -13.09 -17.50
CA THR A 71 0.43 -11.94 -18.14
C THR A 71 -1.01 -11.85 -17.67
N ALA A 72 -1.43 -10.67 -17.20
CA ALA A 72 -2.80 -10.42 -16.79
C ALA A 72 -3.78 -10.69 -17.93
N LYS A 73 -4.92 -11.31 -17.60
CA LYS A 73 -6.08 -11.43 -18.48
C LYS A 73 -7.27 -10.76 -17.82
N ASN A 74 -8.17 -10.17 -18.61
CA ASN A 74 -9.36 -9.52 -18.06
C ASN A 74 -10.21 -10.51 -17.26
N GLY A 75 -10.55 -10.16 -16.01
CA GLY A 75 -11.30 -10.99 -15.08
C GLY A 75 -10.50 -12.13 -14.45
N MET A 76 -9.18 -12.16 -14.62
CA MET A 76 -8.31 -13.19 -14.05
C MET A 76 -8.26 -13.06 -12.53
N SER A 77 -8.43 -14.19 -11.82
CA SER A 77 -8.23 -14.24 -10.38
C SER A 77 -6.77 -14.00 -10.01
N LEU A 78 -6.56 -13.16 -9.00
CA LEU A 78 -5.27 -12.90 -8.38
C LEU A 78 -5.02 -13.96 -7.32
N LEU A 79 -4.02 -14.81 -7.56
CA LEU A 79 -3.68 -15.93 -6.69
C LEU A 79 -2.46 -15.60 -5.84
N SER A 80 -2.48 -16.00 -4.57
CA SER A 80 -1.28 -15.91 -3.72
C SER A 80 -0.12 -16.70 -4.31
N GLY A 81 1.10 -16.27 -4.00
CA GLY A 81 2.33 -16.87 -4.51
C GLY A 81 2.56 -16.64 -6.01
N THR A 82 1.91 -15.64 -6.62
CA THR A 82 2.08 -15.30 -8.04
C THR A 82 2.41 -13.82 -8.25
N ALA A 83 3.02 -13.50 -9.40
CA ALA A 83 3.22 -12.15 -9.86
C ALA A 83 2.59 -11.97 -11.25
N VAL A 84 1.76 -10.94 -11.41
CA VAL A 84 0.94 -10.71 -12.59
C VAL A 84 1.31 -9.39 -13.24
N VAL A 85 1.72 -9.42 -14.51
CA VAL A 85 2.13 -8.25 -15.29
C VAL A 85 0.95 -7.75 -16.12
N ILE A 86 0.62 -6.46 -16.00
CA ILE A 86 -0.39 -5.83 -16.84
C ILE A 86 0.17 -5.66 -18.27
N PRO A 87 -0.52 -6.14 -19.32
CA PRO A 87 -0.01 -6.10 -20.69
C PRO A 87 0.01 -4.68 -21.28
N PRO A 88 0.87 -4.41 -22.29
CA PRO A 88 0.89 -3.14 -23.02
C PRO A 88 -0.48 -2.75 -23.58
N GLY A 89 -0.78 -1.45 -23.58
CA GLY A 89 -2.03 -0.90 -24.14
C GLY A 89 -3.25 -0.97 -23.21
N TYR A 90 -3.12 -1.59 -22.03
CA TYR A 90 -4.18 -1.69 -21.04
C TYR A 90 -3.83 -0.92 -19.77
N ASN A 91 -4.87 -0.40 -19.12
CA ASN A 91 -4.83 -0.16 -17.67
C ASN A 91 -5.37 -1.40 -16.96
N GLY A 92 -4.88 -1.64 -15.74
CA GLY A 92 -5.36 -2.71 -14.88
C GLY A 92 -5.86 -2.16 -13.55
N THR A 93 -7.07 -2.57 -13.16
CA THR A 93 -7.65 -2.30 -11.84
C THR A 93 -8.06 -3.61 -11.19
N VAL A 94 -8.17 -3.63 -9.86
CA VAL A 94 -8.56 -4.82 -9.11
C VAL A 94 -9.91 -4.63 -8.42
N SER A 95 -10.70 -5.72 -8.34
CA SER A 95 -11.91 -5.84 -7.52
C SER A 95 -12.20 -7.31 -7.29
N ASP A 96 -12.73 -7.67 -6.12
CA ASP A 96 -13.16 -9.05 -5.80
C ASP A 96 -12.09 -10.11 -6.09
N ASP A 97 -10.84 -9.83 -5.72
CA ASP A 97 -9.68 -10.70 -5.96
C ASP A 97 -9.44 -11.03 -7.44
N LYS A 98 -9.86 -10.14 -8.35
CA LYS A 98 -9.64 -10.25 -9.80
C LYS A 98 -9.05 -8.97 -10.36
N ILE A 99 -8.29 -9.12 -11.45
CA ILE A 99 -7.80 -8.01 -12.25
C ILE A 99 -8.68 -7.79 -13.48
N TYR A 100 -9.09 -6.55 -13.70
CA TYR A 100 -9.87 -6.11 -14.85
C TYR A 100 -9.01 -5.22 -15.74
N LEU A 101 -9.04 -5.48 -17.04
CA LEU A 101 -8.23 -4.78 -18.03
C LEU A 101 -9.11 -3.88 -18.88
N GLN A 102 -8.77 -2.61 -18.93
CA GLN A 102 -9.42 -1.64 -19.80
C GLN A 102 -8.46 -1.25 -20.92
N SER A 103 -8.85 -1.55 -22.17
CA SER A 103 -8.10 -1.07 -23.35
C SER A 103 -8.13 0.45 -23.37
N THR A 104 -6.99 1.08 -23.62
CA THR A 104 -6.92 2.52 -23.75
C THR A 104 -6.19 2.87 -25.04
N HIS A 105 -6.83 3.64 -25.92
CA HIS A 105 -6.25 4.05 -27.21
C HIS A 105 -5.65 5.46 -27.20
N LYS A 106 -5.67 6.17 -26.06
CA LYS A 106 -5.08 7.52 -25.98
C LYS A 106 -3.56 7.46 -26.16
N HIS A 107 -3.04 8.07 -27.22
CA HIS A 107 -1.61 8.19 -27.48
C HIS A 107 -0.94 9.17 -26.49
N GLY A 108 0.32 8.93 -26.16
CA GLY A 108 1.16 9.86 -25.38
C GLY A 108 1.05 9.79 -23.85
N VAL A 109 0.11 9.02 -23.29
CA VAL A 109 0.05 8.77 -21.84
C VAL A 109 0.74 7.44 -21.53
N PRO A 110 1.73 7.39 -20.62
CA PRO A 110 2.35 6.14 -20.19
C PRO A 110 1.31 5.16 -19.65
N LYS A 111 1.41 3.88 -20.02
CA LYS A 111 0.47 2.81 -19.63
C LYS A 111 1.24 1.57 -19.22
N PRO A 112 0.74 0.81 -18.23
CA PRO A 112 -0.49 1.01 -17.45
C PRO A 112 -0.37 2.13 -16.41
N SER A 113 -1.48 2.76 -16.04
CA SER A 113 -1.57 3.73 -14.94
C SER A 113 -1.36 3.04 -13.58
N ALA A 114 -0.20 3.29 -12.96
CA ALA A 114 0.09 2.84 -11.60
C ALA A 114 -0.85 3.48 -10.58
N ASN A 115 -1.26 4.74 -10.80
CA ASN A 115 -2.23 5.41 -9.95
C ASN A 115 -3.58 4.68 -9.92
N ASP A 116 -4.11 4.23 -11.06
CA ASP A 116 -5.41 3.54 -11.10
C ASP A 116 -5.32 2.14 -10.45
N LEU A 117 -4.21 1.43 -10.68
CA LEU A 117 -3.93 0.18 -9.98
C LEU A 117 -3.94 0.40 -8.47
N PHE A 118 -3.12 1.31 -7.96
CA PHE A 118 -2.98 1.54 -6.51
C PHE A 118 -4.26 2.04 -5.85
N VAL A 119 -5.04 2.91 -6.52
CA VAL A 119 -6.36 3.35 -6.01
C VAL A 119 -7.29 2.16 -5.85
N SER A 120 -7.42 1.32 -6.88
CA SER A 120 -8.31 0.15 -6.82
C SER A 120 -7.82 -0.91 -5.82
N MET A 121 -6.51 -1.08 -5.67
CA MET A 121 -5.92 -1.95 -4.63
C MET A 121 -6.23 -1.42 -3.24
N ALA A 122 -6.08 -0.12 -3.01
CA ALA A 122 -6.43 0.49 -1.74
C ALA A 122 -7.91 0.24 -1.40
N GLU A 123 -8.81 0.47 -2.35
CA GLU A 123 -10.25 0.26 -2.17
C GLU A 123 -10.62 -1.20 -1.88
N THR A 124 -10.01 -2.13 -2.60
CA THR A 124 -10.33 -3.56 -2.52
C THR A 124 -9.69 -4.22 -1.30
N TYR A 125 -8.44 -3.88 -0.99
CA TYR A 125 -7.61 -4.62 -0.04
C TYR A 125 -7.31 -3.85 1.25
N GLN A 126 -7.61 -2.55 1.30
CA GLN A 126 -7.44 -1.69 2.47
C GLN A 126 -6.03 -1.83 3.08
N GLU A 127 -5.92 -2.23 4.35
CA GLU A 127 -4.66 -2.38 5.06
C GLU A 127 -3.74 -3.46 4.45
N ARG A 128 -4.29 -4.36 3.62
CA ARG A 128 -3.54 -5.42 2.95
C ARG A 128 -2.94 -4.97 1.61
N ALA A 129 -3.17 -3.73 1.19
CA ALA A 129 -2.57 -3.17 0.00
C ALA A 129 -1.14 -2.66 0.30
N VAL A 130 -0.18 -3.04 -0.54
CA VAL A 130 1.18 -2.52 -0.50
C VAL A 130 1.49 -1.89 -1.86
N GLY A 131 1.87 -0.61 -1.86
CA GLY A 131 2.30 0.10 -3.07
C GLY A 131 3.81 0.27 -3.10
N VAL A 132 4.45 -0.16 -4.17
CA VAL A 132 5.90 -0.01 -4.35
C VAL A 132 6.17 0.81 -5.60
N VAL A 133 6.85 1.94 -5.46
CA VAL A 133 7.22 2.81 -6.58
C VAL A 133 8.72 2.69 -6.85
N LEU A 134 9.05 2.17 -8.03
CA LEU A 134 10.41 1.95 -8.50
C LEU A 134 10.80 2.98 -9.57
N SER A 135 12.05 2.87 -10.04
CA SER A 135 12.65 3.70 -11.09
C SER A 135 11.70 3.99 -12.26
N GLY A 136 11.61 5.28 -12.61
CA GLY A 136 10.72 5.76 -13.65
C GLY A 136 10.69 7.27 -13.78
N THR A 137 10.16 7.76 -14.90
CA THR A 137 9.98 9.19 -15.17
C THR A 137 8.55 9.64 -14.84
N GLY A 138 8.38 10.91 -14.47
CA GLY A 138 7.07 11.49 -14.18
C GLY A 138 6.62 11.23 -12.75
N SER A 139 5.31 11.28 -12.49
CA SER A 139 4.74 11.22 -11.14
C SER A 139 3.66 10.14 -10.97
N ASP A 140 3.63 9.15 -11.86
CA ASP A 140 2.64 8.08 -11.77
C ASP A 140 2.88 7.21 -10.53
N GLY A 141 1.79 6.73 -9.92
CA GLY A 141 1.79 6.06 -8.61
C GLY A 141 1.63 6.98 -7.40
N ALA A 142 2.03 8.26 -7.46
CA ALA A 142 2.00 9.17 -6.31
C ALA A 142 0.59 9.41 -5.72
N ARG A 143 -0.44 9.57 -6.56
CA ARG A 143 -1.84 9.65 -6.08
C ARG A 143 -2.26 8.33 -5.44
N GLY A 144 -1.89 7.22 -6.06
CA GLY A 144 -2.11 5.87 -5.54
C GLY A 144 -1.51 5.64 -4.16
N CYS A 145 -0.29 6.13 -3.92
CA CYS A 145 0.36 6.06 -2.61
C CYS A 145 -0.47 6.71 -1.50
N ARG A 146 -1.07 7.88 -1.77
CA ARG A 146 -1.98 8.53 -0.81
C ARG A 146 -3.21 7.68 -0.51
N GLU A 147 -3.80 7.05 -1.52
CA GLU A 147 -4.99 6.22 -1.34
C GLU A 147 -4.70 4.94 -0.54
N ILE A 148 -3.58 4.28 -0.83
CA ILE A 148 -3.11 3.10 -0.07
C ILE A 148 -2.90 3.48 1.39
N LYS A 149 -2.14 4.56 1.63
CA LYS A 149 -1.80 5.03 2.97
C LYS A 149 -3.02 5.41 3.80
N ALA A 150 -4.01 6.03 3.17
CA ALA A 150 -5.23 6.44 3.86
C ALA A 150 -6.19 5.28 4.18
N ARG A 151 -5.96 4.11 3.59
CA ARG A 151 -6.61 2.85 4.01
C ARG A 151 -5.64 1.96 4.77
N ASP A 152 -4.57 2.56 5.30
CA ASP A 152 -3.59 1.95 6.21
C ASP A 152 -2.73 0.85 5.60
N GLY A 153 -2.70 0.78 4.27
CA GLY A 153 -1.69 0.00 3.58
C GLY A 153 -0.28 0.58 3.76
N PHE A 154 0.68 -0.12 3.19
CA PHE A 154 2.09 0.28 3.20
C PHE A 154 2.53 0.82 1.85
N VAL A 155 3.43 1.80 1.88
CA VAL A 155 4.02 2.37 0.66
C VAL A 155 5.54 2.37 0.77
N PHE A 156 6.21 1.81 -0.23
CA PHE A 156 7.66 1.85 -0.36
C PHE A 156 8.07 2.57 -1.64
N ALA A 157 9.19 3.29 -1.58
CA ALA A 157 9.80 3.91 -2.75
C ALA A 157 11.26 3.46 -2.89
N GLN A 158 11.72 3.30 -4.12
CA GLN A 158 13.12 3.01 -4.40
C GLN A 158 14.01 4.20 -3.99
N LEU A 159 15.17 3.91 -3.43
CA LEU A 159 16.25 4.87 -3.21
C LEU A 159 16.59 5.66 -4.49
N LEU A 160 16.60 6.99 -4.39
CA LEU A 160 16.77 7.87 -5.55
C LEU A 160 18.14 7.70 -6.22
N ASN A 161 19.20 7.48 -5.42
CA ASN A 161 20.57 7.27 -5.92
C ASN A 161 20.79 5.91 -6.59
N GLU A 162 19.88 4.95 -6.39
CA GLU A 162 19.89 3.64 -7.07
C GLU A 162 18.83 3.54 -8.18
N ALA A 163 17.91 4.51 -8.25
CA ALA A 163 16.95 4.61 -9.32
C ALA A 163 17.62 5.19 -10.57
N LYS A 164 17.65 4.43 -11.66
CA LYS A 164 18.14 4.94 -12.96
C LYS A 164 17.40 6.20 -13.41
N TYR A 165 16.12 6.31 -13.06
CA TYR A 165 15.30 7.51 -13.23
C TYR A 165 14.55 7.78 -11.92
N GLU A 166 14.85 8.91 -11.29
CA GLU A 166 14.35 9.24 -9.96
C GLU A 166 12.94 9.86 -9.93
N GLY A 167 12.33 10.16 -11.08
CA GLY A 167 11.08 10.93 -11.17
C GLY A 167 9.92 10.32 -10.38
N MET A 168 9.56 9.07 -10.68
CA MET A 168 8.45 8.38 -10.01
C MET A 168 8.71 8.16 -8.52
N PRO A 169 9.87 7.61 -8.08
CA PRO A 169 10.17 7.46 -6.67
C PRO A 169 10.16 8.78 -5.91
N LYS A 170 10.74 9.85 -6.48
CA LYS A 170 10.74 11.19 -5.87
C LYS A 170 9.32 11.72 -5.71
N ALA A 171 8.50 11.62 -6.74
CA ALA A 171 7.10 12.06 -6.67
C ALA A 171 6.28 11.28 -5.63
N ALA A 172 6.59 10.00 -5.39
CA ALA A 172 5.99 9.23 -4.30
C ALA A 172 6.47 9.70 -2.92
N ILE A 173 7.77 9.96 -2.75
CA ILE A 173 8.35 10.50 -1.51
C ILE A 173 7.74 11.86 -1.17
N ASP A 174 7.63 12.74 -2.16
CA ASP A 174 7.08 14.10 -2.01
C ASP A 174 5.61 14.11 -1.56
N THR A 175 4.89 12.98 -1.59
CA THR A 175 3.54 12.90 -1.01
C THR A 175 3.53 12.79 0.51
N GLY A 176 4.68 12.55 1.15
CA GLY A 176 4.77 12.29 2.59
C GLY A 176 4.09 10.98 3.04
N CYS A 177 3.72 10.10 2.11
CA CYS A 177 2.97 8.87 2.41
C CYS A 177 3.85 7.61 2.39
N VAL A 178 5.08 7.71 1.88
CA VAL A 178 6.04 6.60 1.83
C VAL A 178 6.47 6.24 3.25
N ASP A 179 6.36 4.95 3.60
CA ASP A 179 6.79 4.41 4.88
C ASP A 179 8.30 4.25 4.98
N ARG A 180 8.92 3.73 3.90
CA ARG A 180 10.37 3.55 3.81
C ARG A 180 10.87 3.82 2.40
N VAL A 181 12.04 4.44 2.31
CA VAL A 181 12.81 4.59 1.06
C VAL A 181 13.97 3.61 1.11
N LEU A 182 13.99 2.65 0.19
CA LEU A 182 14.83 1.45 0.29
C LEU A 182 15.41 1.05 -1.07
N SER A 183 16.52 0.30 -1.08
CA SER A 183 16.99 -0.34 -2.33
C SER A 183 15.98 -1.38 -2.80
N ALA A 184 16.01 -1.76 -4.08
CA ALA A 184 15.10 -2.77 -4.61
C ALA A 184 15.22 -4.14 -3.88
N SER A 185 16.42 -4.49 -3.42
CA SER A 185 16.66 -5.70 -2.61
C SER A 185 16.16 -5.56 -1.18
N GLN A 186 16.30 -4.39 -0.56
CA GLN A 186 15.74 -4.12 0.77
C GLN A 186 14.21 -4.10 0.75
N ILE A 187 13.58 -3.59 -0.32
CA ILE A 187 12.13 -3.68 -0.51
C ILE A 187 11.70 -5.16 -0.54
N ALA A 188 12.43 -6.02 -1.26
CA ALA A 188 12.13 -7.45 -1.28
C ALA A 188 12.14 -8.07 0.11
N TYR A 189 13.16 -7.78 0.92
CA TYR A 189 13.23 -8.21 2.32
C TYR A 189 12.05 -7.68 3.14
N GLU A 190 11.69 -6.41 2.95
CA GLU A 190 10.59 -5.77 3.65
C GLU A 190 9.23 -6.43 3.36
N LEU A 191 8.98 -6.79 2.09
CA LEU A 191 7.75 -7.48 1.70
C LEU A 191 7.61 -8.84 2.41
N ILE A 192 8.70 -9.59 2.53
CA ILE A 192 8.72 -10.87 3.25
C ILE A 192 8.52 -10.65 4.75
N ARG A 193 9.17 -9.63 5.31
CA ARG A 193 8.98 -9.29 6.72
C ARG A 193 7.54 -8.90 7.04
N LEU A 194 6.89 -8.10 6.19
CA LEU A 194 5.48 -7.74 6.37
C LEU A 194 4.56 -8.97 6.27
N ALA A 195 4.80 -9.85 5.30
CA ALA A 195 4.04 -11.08 5.13
C ALA A 195 4.15 -11.97 6.40
N ASN A 196 5.36 -12.13 6.93
CA ASN A 196 5.61 -12.89 8.15
C ASN A 196 5.10 -12.20 9.42
N TYR A 197 5.25 -10.88 9.54
CA TYR A 197 4.75 -10.14 10.69
C TYR A 197 3.24 -10.29 10.80
N GLU A 198 2.51 -10.27 9.68
CA GLU A 198 1.08 -10.58 9.71
C GLU A 198 0.82 -11.98 10.25
N GLU A 199 1.52 -13.00 9.76
CA GLU A 199 1.40 -14.38 10.25
C GLU A 199 1.65 -14.51 11.76
N ILE A 200 2.61 -13.73 12.27
CA ILE A 200 3.03 -13.71 13.68
C ILE A 200 2.12 -12.82 14.55
N SER A 201 1.68 -11.67 14.03
CA SER A 201 0.94 -10.60 14.72
C SER A 201 -0.57 -10.86 14.72
N ASN A 202 -0.98 -12.12 14.88
CA ASN A 202 -2.23 -12.40 15.59
C ASN A 202 -1.94 -12.07 17.06
N PRO A 203 -2.22 -10.85 17.57
CA PRO A 203 -1.78 -10.50 18.90
C PRO A 203 -2.60 -11.36 19.87
N PRO A 204 -2.00 -11.99 20.90
CA PRO A 204 -2.79 -12.48 22.00
C PRO A 204 -3.58 -11.30 22.56
N LYS A 205 -4.90 -11.46 22.68
CA LYS A 205 -5.77 -10.45 23.29
C LYS A 205 -5.20 -10.06 24.67
N LYS A 206 -4.75 -8.80 24.78
CA LYS A 206 -4.29 -8.11 26.00
C LYS A 206 -3.06 -8.74 26.68
N ALA A 207 -1.87 -8.28 26.34
CA ALA A 207 -0.76 -8.26 27.29
C ALA A 207 -0.89 -6.99 28.16
N GLY A 208 -0.90 -7.14 29.48
CA GLY A 208 -1.23 -6.08 30.45
C GLY A 208 -0.35 -4.83 30.43
N ASN A 209 0.78 -4.82 29.70
CA ASN A 209 1.72 -3.71 29.64
C ASN A 209 1.51 -2.79 28.43
N GLU A 210 0.65 -3.14 27.46
CA GLU A 210 0.44 -2.32 26.25
C GLU A 210 -0.37 -1.04 26.51
N LEU A 211 -1.22 -1.02 27.54
CA LEU A 211 -2.02 0.15 27.89
C LEU A 211 -1.16 1.28 28.43
N ASP A 212 -0.16 0.97 29.26
CA ASP A 212 0.75 1.97 29.83
C ASP A 212 1.66 2.58 28.74
N SER A 213 2.16 1.76 27.81
CA SER A 213 2.95 2.27 26.68
C SER A 213 2.12 3.10 25.71
N LEU A 214 0.84 2.79 25.48
CA LEU A 214 -0.05 3.62 24.66
C LEU A 214 -0.15 5.03 25.22
N ASP A 215 -0.51 5.16 26.50
CA ASP A 215 -0.70 6.46 27.14
C ASP A 215 0.61 7.27 27.17
N ASN A 216 1.75 6.62 27.39
CA ASN A 216 3.07 7.26 27.34
C ASN A 216 3.39 7.79 25.93
N ILE A 217 3.19 6.97 24.89
CA ILE A 217 3.39 7.37 23.49
C ILE A 217 2.50 8.57 23.14
N LEU A 218 1.20 8.52 23.51
CA LEU A 218 0.26 9.61 23.27
C LEU A 218 0.64 10.89 24.04
N GLY A 219 1.17 10.75 25.27
CA GLY A 219 1.69 11.86 26.06
C GLY A 219 2.91 12.53 25.42
N LEU A 220 3.87 11.73 24.94
CA LEU A 220 5.04 12.22 24.20
C LEU A 220 4.63 12.93 22.91
N LEU A 221 3.71 12.33 22.15
CA LEU A 221 3.17 12.89 20.93
C LEU A 221 2.47 14.23 21.16
N ALA A 222 1.62 14.32 22.19
CA ALA A 222 0.92 15.56 22.54
C ALA A 222 1.90 16.66 22.98
N LYS A 223 2.97 16.30 23.69
CA LYS A 223 4.03 17.24 24.09
C LYS A 223 4.81 17.79 22.90
N GLN A 224 5.10 16.97 21.89
CA GLN A 224 5.84 17.37 20.70
C GLN A 224 4.99 18.20 19.72
N THR A 225 3.75 17.75 19.47
CA THR A 225 2.89 18.28 18.39
C THR A 225 1.89 19.32 18.89
N GLY A 226 1.63 19.37 20.19
CA GLY A 226 0.56 20.16 20.80
C GLY A 226 -0.85 19.57 20.62
N VAL A 227 -0.99 18.38 20.01
CA VAL A 227 -2.30 17.76 19.72
C VAL A 227 -2.50 16.49 20.53
N SER A 228 -3.63 16.43 21.25
CA SER A 228 -4.00 15.27 22.08
C SER A 228 -4.85 14.27 21.30
N PHE A 229 -4.43 12.99 21.30
CA PHE A 229 -5.13 11.89 20.66
C PHE A 229 -5.75 10.89 21.66
N PHE A 230 -5.75 11.16 22.96
CA PHE A 230 -6.31 10.26 24.00
C PHE A 230 -7.79 9.88 23.78
N ASN A 231 -8.56 10.76 23.14
CA ASN A 231 -9.97 10.52 22.83
C ASN A 231 -10.21 10.02 21.39
N TYR A 232 -9.14 9.68 20.67
CA TYR A 232 -9.25 9.15 19.31
C TYR A 232 -9.65 7.66 19.33
N LYS A 233 -10.09 7.12 18.19
CA LYS A 233 -10.56 5.73 18.11
C LYS A 233 -9.42 4.75 18.44
N ASP A 234 -9.54 4.01 19.54
CA ASP A 234 -8.50 3.07 20.03
C ASP A 234 -8.01 2.08 18.95
N ASN A 235 -8.93 1.47 18.21
CA ASN A 235 -8.57 0.56 17.11
C ASN A 235 -7.70 1.24 16.02
N THR A 236 -7.98 2.51 15.73
CA THR A 236 -7.20 3.27 14.74
C THR A 236 -5.83 3.62 15.31
N LEU A 237 -5.75 4.06 16.56
CA LEU A 237 -4.48 4.33 17.25
C LEU A 237 -3.59 3.10 17.28
N ARG A 238 -4.12 1.97 17.74
CA ARG A 238 -3.39 0.70 17.83
C ARG A 238 -2.83 0.26 16.49
N ARG A 239 -3.66 0.32 15.45
CA ARG A 239 -3.23 -0.05 14.09
C ARG A 239 -2.14 0.87 13.57
N ARG A 240 -2.27 2.19 13.75
CA ARG A 240 -1.29 3.19 13.31
C ARG A 240 0.03 3.05 14.06
N ILE A 241 -0.01 2.81 15.37
CA ILE A 241 1.17 2.51 16.18
C ILE A 241 1.83 1.22 15.72
N ASN A 242 1.10 0.11 15.58
CA ASN A 242 1.64 -1.15 15.03
C ASN A 242 2.29 -0.97 13.65
N ARG A 243 1.74 -0.08 12.84
CA ARG A 243 2.32 0.28 11.54
C ARG A 243 3.66 1.00 11.68
N ARG A 244 3.78 1.90 12.66
CA ARG A 244 5.05 2.55 13.00
C ARG A 244 6.05 1.57 13.57
N LEU A 245 5.62 0.60 14.40
CA LEU A 245 6.49 -0.47 14.89
C LEU A 245 7.21 -1.18 13.74
N LEU A 246 6.45 -1.52 12.69
CA LEU A 246 6.98 -2.11 11.47
C LEU A 246 7.92 -1.14 10.72
N ALA A 247 7.55 0.14 10.60
CA ALA A 247 8.36 1.13 9.91
C ALA A 247 9.72 1.41 10.61
N THR A 248 9.78 1.24 11.93
CA THR A 248 10.98 1.51 12.76
C THR A 248 11.72 0.24 13.18
N ASP A 249 11.33 -0.92 12.65
CA ASP A 249 11.96 -2.22 12.94
C ASP A 249 11.89 -2.64 14.43
N THR A 250 10.92 -2.10 15.17
CA THR A 250 10.69 -2.44 16.59
C THR A 250 9.64 -3.54 16.73
N VAL A 251 9.83 -4.45 17.68
CA VAL A 251 8.99 -5.65 17.82
C VAL A 251 7.90 -5.52 18.89
N SER A 252 7.92 -4.45 19.69
CA SER A 252 6.93 -4.22 20.75
C SER A 252 6.64 -2.73 20.97
N TRP A 253 5.52 -2.45 21.63
CA TRP A 253 5.14 -1.08 22.00
C TRP A 253 6.11 -0.44 22.99
N ILE A 254 6.70 -1.24 23.88
CA ILE A 254 7.72 -0.79 24.85
C ILE A 254 8.99 -0.37 24.11
N GLU A 255 9.43 -1.17 23.15
CA GLU A 255 10.60 -0.84 22.33
C GLU A 255 10.34 0.37 21.45
N TYR A 256 9.14 0.49 20.87
CA TYR A 256 8.74 1.67 20.11
C TYR A 256 8.68 2.92 21.00
N GLU A 257 8.16 2.83 22.22
CA GLU A 257 8.18 3.91 23.21
C GLU A 257 9.60 4.39 23.51
N GLN A 258 10.55 3.47 23.69
CA GLN A 258 11.98 3.80 23.84
C GLN A 258 12.54 4.45 22.58
N TYR A 259 12.23 3.89 21.41
CA TYR A 259 12.69 4.39 20.12
C TYR A 259 12.27 5.84 19.88
N VAL A 260 11.00 6.20 20.14
CA VAL A 260 10.51 7.58 19.94
C VAL A 260 11.11 8.58 20.93
N GLN A 261 11.58 8.12 22.10
CA GLN A 261 12.32 8.97 23.03
C GLN A 261 13.74 9.27 22.51
N GLU A 262 14.40 8.29 21.90
CA GLU A 262 15.73 8.45 21.30
C GLU A 262 15.69 9.20 19.96
N HIS A 263 14.58 9.08 19.23
CA HIS A 263 14.39 9.64 17.88
C HIS A 263 13.14 10.53 17.81
N PRO A 264 13.18 11.78 18.32
CA PRO A 264 11.99 12.63 18.44
C PRO A 264 11.27 12.93 17.11
N TYR A 265 11.98 12.90 15.98
CA TYR A 265 11.37 13.07 14.64
C TYR A 265 10.34 11.98 14.31
N GLU A 266 10.42 10.82 14.97
CA GLU A 266 9.46 9.74 14.76
C GLU A 266 8.07 10.08 15.31
N LEU A 267 7.98 10.96 16.31
CA LEU A 267 6.69 11.47 16.78
C LEU A 267 6.01 12.32 15.70
N ASP A 268 6.78 13.05 14.87
CA ASP A 268 6.23 13.77 13.73
C ASP A 268 5.71 12.79 12.66
N ASN A 269 6.40 11.68 12.42
CA ASN A 269 5.93 10.63 11.51
C ASN A 269 4.65 9.96 12.03
N LEU A 270 4.59 9.64 13.33
CA LEU A 270 3.38 9.11 13.96
C LEU A 270 2.24 10.13 13.89
N TYR A 271 2.51 11.40 14.15
CA TYR A 271 1.54 12.48 14.03
C TYR A 271 0.94 12.55 12.63
N GLN A 272 1.79 12.60 11.61
CA GLN A 272 1.35 12.59 10.22
C GLN A 272 0.52 11.34 9.93
N ASP A 273 0.95 10.15 10.38
CA ASP A 273 0.20 8.92 10.16
C ASP A 273 -1.19 8.92 10.82
N LEU A 274 -1.33 9.54 11.98
CA LEU A 274 -2.62 9.72 12.66
C LEU A 274 -3.51 10.76 11.98
N LEU A 275 -2.93 11.77 11.33
CA LEU A 275 -3.65 12.81 10.60
C LEU A 275 -4.18 12.34 9.24
N ILE A 276 -3.55 11.35 8.60
CA ILE A 276 -3.96 10.83 7.28
C ILE A 276 -5.33 10.16 7.39
N SER A 277 -6.37 10.99 7.28
CA SER A 277 -7.78 10.61 7.32
C SER A 277 -8.59 11.30 6.21
N VAL A 278 -7.98 12.22 5.44
CA VAL A 278 -8.65 12.91 4.33
C VAL A 278 -7.94 12.61 3.02
N THR A 279 -8.48 11.67 2.24
CA THR A 279 -8.02 11.40 0.86
C THR A 279 -8.59 12.39 -0.15
N ALA A 280 -9.81 12.85 0.11
CA ALA A 280 -10.52 13.86 -0.67
C ALA A 280 -11.68 14.42 0.15
N PHE A 281 -12.00 15.70 -0.03
CA PHE A 281 -13.30 16.24 0.38
C PHE A 281 -14.40 15.61 -0.49
N PHE A 282 -15.56 15.33 0.10
CA PHE A 282 -16.72 14.74 -0.61
C PHE A 282 -16.48 13.36 -1.26
N ARG A 283 -15.67 12.51 -0.62
CA ARG A 283 -15.23 11.20 -1.15
C ARG A 283 -16.36 10.30 -1.66
N ASP A 284 -17.49 10.25 -0.96
CA ASP A 284 -18.66 9.47 -1.39
C ASP A 284 -19.67 10.39 -2.07
N GLU A 285 -19.41 10.71 -3.33
CA GLU A 285 -20.26 11.58 -4.14
C GLU A 285 -21.72 11.10 -4.14
N SER A 286 -21.95 9.78 -4.07
CA SER A 286 -23.29 9.20 -3.99
C SER A 286 -24.00 9.54 -2.67
N ALA A 287 -23.31 9.41 -1.53
CA ALA A 287 -23.85 9.78 -0.23
C ALA A 287 -24.11 11.29 -0.12
N PHE A 288 -23.23 12.12 -0.69
CA PHE A 288 -23.43 13.57 -0.71
C PHE A 288 -24.57 14.00 -1.64
N ASN A 289 -24.75 13.32 -2.78
CA ASN A 289 -25.90 13.51 -3.65
C ASN A 289 -27.22 13.13 -2.96
N GLU A 290 -27.24 12.05 -2.17
CA GLU A 290 -28.42 11.69 -1.37
C GLU A 290 -28.67 12.67 -0.22
N LEU A 291 -27.60 13.13 0.44
CA LEU A 291 -27.69 14.18 1.46
C LEU A 291 -28.28 15.48 0.88
N GLU A 292 -27.87 15.88 -0.33
CA GLU A 292 -28.43 17.04 -1.01
C GLU A 292 -29.95 16.89 -1.23
N LYS A 293 -30.39 15.73 -1.74
CA LYS A 293 -31.83 15.44 -1.94
C LYS A 293 -32.60 15.53 -0.63
N LEU A 294 -32.05 14.96 0.45
CA LEU A 294 -32.66 14.99 1.78
C LEU A 294 -32.78 16.42 2.31
N LEU A 295 -31.70 17.20 2.22
CA LEU A 295 -31.68 18.60 2.66
C LEU A 295 -32.69 19.45 1.91
N ARG A 296 -32.79 19.30 0.57
CA ARG A 296 -33.81 19.99 -0.24
C ARG A 296 -35.23 19.69 0.26
N ARG A 297 -35.52 18.43 0.60
CA ARG A 297 -36.83 18.03 1.14
C ARG A 297 -37.11 18.65 2.51
N ILE A 298 -36.12 18.65 3.40
CA ILE A 298 -36.24 19.26 4.75
C ILE A 298 -36.45 20.77 4.64
N ILE A 299 -35.70 21.45 3.77
CA ILE A 299 -35.81 22.90 3.58
C ILE A 299 -37.17 23.28 2.99
N ALA A 300 -37.67 22.52 2.01
CA ALA A 300 -39.00 22.76 1.43
C ALA A 300 -40.14 22.61 2.45
N GLY A 301 -39.94 21.79 3.48
CA GLY A 301 -40.91 21.58 4.57
C GLY A 301 -40.82 22.58 5.71
N LYS A 302 -39.83 23.48 5.74
CA LYS A 302 -39.74 24.52 6.77
C LYS A 302 -40.63 25.70 6.40
N SER A 303 -41.48 26.11 7.35
CA SER A 303 -42.17 27.39 7.28
C SER A 303 -41.15 28.53 7.25
N LYS A 304 -41.47 29.60 6.49
CA LYS A 304 -40.66 30.83 6.51
C LYS A 304 -40.59 31.35 7.94
N GLY A 305 -39.39 31.33 8.51
CA GLY A 305 -39.03 32.08 9.71
C GLY A 305 -38.72 33.51 9.36
#